data_AF-A0A9I9CC29-F1
#
_entry.id   AF-A0A9I9CC29-F1
#
_cell.length_a   1.000
_cell.length_b   1.000
_cell.length_c   1.000
_cell.angle_alpha   90.00
_cell.angle_beta   90.00
_cell.angle_gamma   90.00
#
_symmetry.space_group_name_H-M   'P 1'
#
loop_
_entity.id
_entity.type
_entity.pdbx_description
1 polymer ?
#
loop_
_entity_poly.entity_id
_entity_poly.type
_entity_poly.pdbx_seq_one_letter_code
_entity_poly.pdbx_strand_id
1 'polypeptide(L)' 'ILSCFKLNPFEYLKLPFDASPEEVKRQYRKLSLLVHPDKCKHPQSKEAFAALAKAQQILLDEQERNYILSQVNAAKG' A
#
# COMPACT_ATOMS: atom_id res chain seq x y z
N ILE A 1 11.71 18.78 1.26
CA ILE A 1 10.54 18.65 2.17
C ILE A 1 9.78 17.34 1.84
N LEU A 2 10.49 16.21 1.64
CA LEU A 2 9.97 15.02 0.94
C LEU A 2 9.95 13.76 1.82
N SER A 3 9.60 13.89 3.11
CA SER A 3 9.75 12.77 4.04
C SER A 3 8.48 12.34 4.77
N CYS A 4 7.34 13.00 4.58
CA CYS A 4 6.08 12.58 5.23
C CYS A 4 5.17 11.70 4.34
N PHE A 5 5.47 11.55 3.04
CA PHE A 5 4.65 10.75 2.12
C PHE A 5 4.93 9.23 2.17
N LYS A 6 6.01 8.80 2.84
CA LYS A 6 6.48 7.40 2.90
C LYS A 6 5.53 6.43 3.65
N LEU A 7 4.43 6.92 4.21
CA LEU A 7 3.45 6.14 4.98
C LEU A 7 2.13 5.92 4.24
N ASN A 8 1.99 6.38 2.99
CA ASN A 8 0.75 6.15 2.25
C ASN A 8 0.67 4.70 1.76
N PRO A 9 -0.34 3.93 2.18
CA PRO A 9 -0.50 2.54 1.74
C PRO A 9 -0.76 2.42 0.23
N PHE A 10 -1.35 3.45 -0.39
CA PHE A 10 -1.49 3.55 -1.85
C PHE A 10 -0.14 3.57 -2.57
N GLU A 11 0.80 4.40 -2.12
CA GLU A 11 2.17 4.48 -2.67
C GLU A 11 2.92 3.15 -2.49
N TYR A 12 2.75 2.49 -1.34
CA TYR A 12 3.33 1.17 -1.08
C TYR A 12 2.86 0.11 -2.06
N LEU A 13 1.58 0.16 -2.42
CA LEU A 13 0.98 -0.72 -3.43
C LEU A 13 1.21 -0.20 -4.85
N LYS A 14 1.88 0.95 -5.03
CA LYS A 14 2.05 1.65 -6.32
C LYS A 14 0.72 1.86 -7.03
N LEU A 15 -0.28 2.28 -6.27
CA LEU A 15 -1.61 2.60 -6.77
C LEU A 15 -1.91 4.09 -6.63
N PRO A 16 -2.70 4.66 -7.56
CA PRO A 16 -3.24 6.00 -7.36
C PRO A 16 -4.22 6.01 -6.18
N PHE A 17 -4.40 7.18 -5.56
CA PHE A 17 -5.38 7.39 -4.49
C PHE A 17 -6.83 7.13 -4.96
N ASP A 18 -7.08 7.22 -6.25
CA ASP A 18 -8.38 6.90 -6.88
C ASP A 18 -8.62 5.38 -7.04
N ALA A 19 -7.61 4.54 -6.74
CA ALA A 19 -7.70 3.10 -6.98
C ALA A 19 -8.76 2.42 -6.11
N SER A 20 -9.70 1.73 -6.74
CA SER A 20 -10.75 0.96 -6.08
C SER A 20 -10.20 -0.15 -5.16
N PRO A 21 -10.95 -0.58 -4.13
CA PRO A 21 -10.52 -1.68 -3.25
C PRO A 21 -10.25 -3.00 -4.00
N GLU A 22 -10.88 -3.21 -5.15
CA GLU A 22 -10.60 -4.35 -6.02
C GLU A 22 -9.20 -4.27 -6.64
N GLU A 23 -8.78 -3.08 -7.10
CA GLU A 23 -7.44 -2.83 -7.63
C GLU A 23 -6.37 -2.98 -6.55
N VAL A 24 -6.66 -2.54 -5.33
CA VAL A 24 -5.83 -2.78 -4.13
C VAL A 24 -5.58 -4.28 -3.93
N LYS A 25 -6.62 -5.11 -3.94
CA LYS A 25 -6.49 -6.57 -3.81
C LYS A 25 -5.69 -7.17 -4.96
N ARG A 26 -5.96 -6.74 -6.20
CA ARG A 26 -5.29 -7.24 -7.41
C ARG A 26 -3.80 -6.92 -7.38
N GLN A 27 -3.45 -5.69 -7.03
CA GLN A 27 -2.08 -5.22 -6.99
C GLN A 27 -1.30 -5.81 -5.81
N TYR A 28 -1.93 -5.95 -4.65
CA TYR A 28 -1.37 -6.70 -3.52
C TYR A 28 -0.98 -8.12 -3.95
N ARG A 29 -1.87 -8.86 -4.63
CA ARG A 29 -1.55 -10.21 -5.13
C ARG A 29 -0.34 -10.21 -6.05
N LYS A 30 -0.24 -9.27 -6.99
CA LYS A 30 0.91 -9.15 -7.90
C LYS A 30 2.22 -8.90 -7.13
N LEU A 31 2.22 -7.91 -6.24
CA LEU A 31 3.41 -7.54 -5.47
C LEU A 31 3.82 -8.63 -4.49
N SER A 32 2.85 -9.25 -3.82
CA SER A 32 3.03 -10.37 -2.89
C SER A 32 3.73 -11.55 -3.57
N LEU A 33 3.41 -11.85 -4.83
CA LEU A 33 4.11 -12.88 -5.61
C LEU A 33 5.56 -12.51 -5.95
N LEU A 34 5.85 -11.21 -6.16
CA LEU A 34 7.19 -10.72 -6.46
C LEU A 34 8.09 -10.73 -5.21
N VAL A 35 7.53 -10.38 -4.06
CA VAL A 35 8.27 -10.34 -2.79
C VAL A 35 8.07 -11.61 -1.95
N HIS A 36 7.45 -12.65 -2.52
CA HIS A 36 7.16 -13.87 -1.78
C HIS A 36 8.47 -14.52 -1.32
N PRO A 37 8.63 -14.87 -0.03
CA PRO A 37 9.89 -15.40 0.51
C PRO A 37 10.32 -16.72 -0.15
N ASP A 38 9.37 -17.48 -0.70
CA ASP A 38 9.63 -18.72 -1.45
C ASP A 38 10.31 -18.45 -2.80
N LYS A 39 9.88 -17.39 -3.51
CA LYS A 39 10.43 -17.01 -4.83
C LYS A 39 11.60 -16.05 -4.72
N CYS A 40 11.68 -15.29 -3.63
CA CYS A 40 12.64 -14.22 -3.43
C CYS A 40 13.36 -14.44 -2.10
N LYS A 41 14.62 -14.90 -2.16
CA LYS A 41 15.47 -15.15 -0.98
C LYS A 41 16.09 -13.87 -0.40
N HIS A 42 15.56 -12.69 -0.74
CA HIS A 42 16.11 -11.45 -0.24
C HIS A 42 15.70 -11.25 1.22
N PRO A 43 16.59 -10.81 2.13
CA PRO A 43 16.25 -10.60 3.54
C PRO A 43 15.11 -9.58 3.71
N GLN A 44 14.99 -8.64 2.78
CA GLN A 44 13.92 -7.62 2.77
C GLN A 44 12.58 -8.12 2.21
N SER A 45 12.50 -9.32 1.62
CA SER A 45 11.26 -9.86 1.06
C SER A 45 10.18 -10.03 2.13
N LYS A 46 10.58 -10.44 3.34
CA LYS A 46 9.67 -10.59 4.49
C LYS A 46 9.11 -9.25 4.96
N GLU A 47 9.95 -8.23 5.00
CA GLU A 47 9.59 -6.88 5.42
C GLU A 47 8.69 -6.19 4.38
N ALA A 48 9.02 -6.33 3.09
CA ALA A 48 8.21 -5.85 1.99
C ALA A 48 6.83 -6.53 1.97
N PHE A 49 6.77 -7.85 2.16
CA PHE A 49 5.51 -8.58 2.23
C PHE A 49 4.64 -8.10 3.40
N ALA A 50 5.23 -7.92 4.59
CA ALA A 50 4.51 -7.42 5.75
C ALA A 50 3.97 -5.99 5.52
N ALA A 51 4.77 -5.12 4.90
CA ALA A 51 4.33 -3.76 4.56
C ALA A 51 3.19 -3.75 3.53
N LEU A 52 3.24 -4.61 2.52
CA LEU A 52 2.15 -4.77 1.54
C LEU A 52 0.86 -5.29 2.19
N ALA A 53 0.97 -6.25 3.10
CA ALA A 53 -0.18 -6.81 3.80
C ALA A 53 -0.84 -5.76 4.70
N LYS A 54 -0.03 -4.99 5.44
CA LYS A 54 -0.51 -3.87 6.25
C LYS A 54 -1.17 -2.80 5.38
N ALA A 55 -0.56 -2.41 4.25
CA ALA A 55 -1.12 -1.44 3.33
C ALA A 55 -2.47 -1.90 2.77
N GLN A 56 -2.57 -3.16 2.36
CA GLN A 56 -3.81 -3.74 1.89
C GLN A 56 -4.89 -3.70 2.97
N GLN A 57 -4.57 -4.09 4.22
CA GLN A 57 -5.53 -4.11 5.31
C GLN A 57 -6.10 -2.72 5.62
N ILE A 58 -5.23 -1.71 5.64
CA ILE A 58 -5.63 -0.30 5.84
C ILE A 58 -6.52 0.19 4.70
N LEU A 59 -6.21 -0.18 3.45
CA LEU A 59 -7.01 0.22 2.29
C LEU A 59 -8.31 -0.56 2.11
N LEU A 60 -8.42 -1.72 2.74
CA LEU A 60 -9.64 -2.52 2.80
C LEU A 60 -10.62 -2.00 3.85
N ASP A 61 -10.10 -1.34 4.88
CA ASP A 61 -10.91 -0.66 5.88
C ASP A 61 -11.40 0.68 5.34
N GLU A 62 -12.72 0.84 5.23
CA GLU A 62 -13.33 2.04 4.65
C GLU A 62 -13.08 3.30 5.49
N GLN A 63 -12.99 3.18 6.82
CA GLN A 63 -12.76 4.31 7.70
C GLN A 63 -11.32 4.82 7.54
N GLU A 64 -10.35 3.93 7.65
CA GLU A 64 -8.93 4.26 7.48
C GLU A 64 -8.64 4.77 6.06
N ARG A 65 -9.22 4.11 5.05
CA ARG A 65 -9.10 4.54 3.65
C ARG A 65 -9.62 5.97 3.47
N ASN A 66 -10.81 6.27 3.97
CA ASN A 66 -11.38 7.62 3.86
C ASN A 66 -10.55 8.66 4.61
N TYR A 67 -10.02 8.31 5.78
CA TYR A 67 -9.11 9.17 6.54
C TYR A 67 -7.86 9.53 5.71
N ILE A 68 -7.24 8.53 5.07
CA ILE A 68 -6.06 8.73 4.23
C ILE A 68 -6.39 9.56 3.00
N LEU A 69 -7.53 9.31 2.34
CA LEU A 69 -7.96 10.12 1.19
C LEU A 69 -8.23 11.56 1.58
N SER A 70 -8.83 11.79 2.75
CA SER A 70 -9.06 13.14 3.31
C SER A 70 -7.74 13.86 3.56
N GLN A 71 -6.78 13.19 4.21
CA GLN A 71 -5.44 13.73 4.47
C GLN A 71 -4.67 14.06 3.18
N VAL A 72 -4.75 13.19 2.18
CA VAL A 72 -4.08 13.39 0.88
C VAL A 72 -4.70 14.56 0.11
N ASN A 73 -6.03 14.69 0.13
CA ASN A 73 -6.70 15.85 -0.48
C ASN A 73 -6.36 17.15 0.26
N ALA A 74 -6.30 17.12 1.60
CA ALA A 74 -5.89 18.27 2.40
C ALA A 74 -4.44 18.70 2.14
N ALA A 75 -3.54 17.75 1.87
CA ALA A 75 -2.14 18.03 1.53
C ALA A 75 -1.91 18.52 0.08
N LYS A 76 -2.94 18.44 -0.77
CA LYS A 76 -2.90 18.92 -2.16
C LYS A 76 -3.43 20.35 -2.34
N GLY A 77 -4.06 20.93 -1.31
CA GLY A 77 -4.49 22.34 -1.25
C GLY A 77 -3.44 23.24 -0.62
#